data_AF-A0A850BCE7-F1
#
_entry.id   AF-A0A850BCE7-F1
#
_cell.length_a   1.000
_cell.length_b   1.000
_cell.length_c   1.000
_cell.angle_alpha   90.00
_cell.angle_beta   90.00
_cell.angle_gamma   90.00
#
_symmetry.space_group_name_H-M   'P 1'
#
loop_
_entity.id
_entity.type
_entity.pdbx_description
1 polymer ?
#
loop_
_entity_poly.entity_id
_entity_poly.type
_entity_poly.pdbx_seq_one_letter_code
_entity_poly.pdbx_strand_id
1 'polypeptide(L)'
;MEGSAGMIMTQRHRIFLWVALSALAAAGCGGPDFEAICDEREKCWGGNDADREACVVLFEGYADIASDIGCADEFDTYFVCQEENFACREVATGEPCMVDTDCDEGFSGRPGRCSGGTCMESNYTFDLNAQENPCEAEENAYERCF
;
A
#
# COMPACT_ATOMS: atom_id res chain seq x y z
N MET A 1 9.81 -70.58 35.13
CA MET A 1 8.79 -69.52 35.19
C MET A 1 9.46 -68.29 35.77
N GLU A 2 10.18 -67.52 34.96
CA GLU A 2 10.74 -66.24 35.41
C GLU A 2 10.56 -65.25 34.26
N GLY A 3 9.67 -64.29 34.51
CA GLY A 3 9.20 -63.30 33.54
C GLY A 3 10.19 -62.16 33.41
N SER A 4 10.49 -61.83 32.16
CA SER A 4 11.36 -60.74 31.75
C SER A 4 10.65 -59.39 31.92
N ALA A 5 11.25 -58.49 32.70
CA ALA A 5 10.86 -57.09 32.79
C ALA A 5 11.55 -56.29 31.66
N GLY A 6 10.78 -55.79 30.71
CA GLY A 6 11.26 -55.01 29.57
C GLY A 6 10.46 -53.73 29.38
N MET A 7 10.92 -52.67 30.02
CA MET A 7 11.21 -51.36 29.41
C MET A 7 10.15 -50.78 28.45
N ILE A 8 9.33 -49.83 28.93
CA ILE A 8 8.73 -48.79 28.06
C ILE A 8 8.81 -47.44 28.78
N MET A 9 9.95 -46.78 28.61
CA MET A 9 10.11 -45.35 28.82
C MET A 9 10.49 -44.77 27.45
N THR A 10 10.13 -43.51 27.16
CA THR A 10 10.54 -42.71 25.98
C THR A 10 9.63 -42.68 24.74
N GLN A 11 8.35 -42.30 24.86
CA GLN A 11 7.53 -41.99 23.67
C GLN A 11 6.49 -40.88 23.92
N ARG A 12 6.89 -39.71 24.46
CA ARG A 12 5.94 -38.60 24.68
C ARG A 12 6.45 -37.19 24.33
N HIS A 13 7.65 -37.03 23.78
CA HIS A 13 8.24 -35.69 23.60
C HIS A 13 8.57 -35.29 22.16
N ARG A 14 8.11 -36.03 21.15
CA ARG A 14 8.45 -35.75 19.73
C ARG A 14 7.34 -35.13 18.90
N ILE A 15 6.16 -34.88 19.45
CA ILE A 15 5.01 -34.38 18.67
C ILE A 15 4.82 -32.86 18.80
N PHE A 16 5.39 -32.21 19.82
CA PHE A 16 5.18 -30.77 20.06
C PHE A 16 6.12 -29.82 19.32
N LEU A 17 7.03 -30.32 18.48
CA LEU A 17 8.04 -29.48 17.80
C LEU A 17 7.71 -29.15 16.33
N TRP A 18 6.59 -29.63 15.78
CA TRP A 18 6.24 -29.44 14.36
C TRP A 18 5.12 -28.41 14.10
N VAL A 19 4.41 -27.95 15.13
CA VAL A 19 3.28 -27.01 14.96
C VAL A 19 3.73 -25.53 15.04
N ALA A 20 4.96 -25.26 15.47
CA ALA A 20 5.45 -23.89 15.66
C ALA A 20 6.06 -23.24 14.39
N LEU A 21 6.21 -23.97 13.27
CA LEU A 21 6.94 -23.49 12.09
C LEU A 21 6.06 -23.19 10.86
N SER A 22 4.73 -23.14 11.03
CA SER A 22 3.79 -22.93 9.92
C SER A 22 3.09 -21.57 9.91
N ALA A 23 3.43 -20.67 10.85
CA ALA A 23 2.73 -19.40 11.02
C ALA A 23 3.39 -18.19 10.32
N LEU A 24 4.51 -18.36 9.61
CA LEU A 24 5.25 -17.25 8.97
C LEU A 24 5.03 -17.12 7.46
N ALA A 25 4.15 -17.93 6.85
CA ALA A 25 3.93 -17.92 5.39
C ALA A 25 2.71 -17.09 4.94
N ALA A 26 2.00 -16.40 5.85
CA ALA A 26 0.77 -15.70 5.51
C ALA A 26 0.97 -14.27 4.96
N ALA A 27 2.21 -13.79 4.85
CA ALA A 27 2.51 -12.39 4.49
C ALA A 27 3.27 -12.20 3.16
N GLY A 28 3.43 -13.22 2.30
CA GLY A 28 4.48 -13.14 1.26
C GLY A 28 4.21 -13.74 -0.11
N CYS A 29 2.96 -13.82 -0.59
CA CYS A 29 2.71 -14.26 -1.98
C CYS A 29 1.60 -13.49 -2.72
N GLY A 30 1.06 -12.42 -2.14
CA GLY A 30 0.19 -11.49 -2.85
C GLY A 30 0.83 -10.13 -2.72
N GLY A 31 1.54 -9.68 -3.74
CA GLY A 31 2.00 -8.29 -3.82
C GLY A 31 0.80 -7.33 -3.81
N PRO A 32 1.06 -6.01 -3.85
CA PRO A 32 0.02 -4.99 -3.89
C PRO A 32 -0.98 -5.21 -5.03
N ASP A 33 -2.26 -4.91 -4.78
CA ASP A 33 -3.29 -4.95 -5.81
C ASP A 33 -3.29 -3.63 -6.61
N PHE A 34 -2.46 -3.54 -7.65
CA PHE A 34 -2.39 -2.31 -8.46
C PHE A 34 -3.70 -1.96 -9.14
N GLU A 35 -4.55 -2.95 -9.47
CA GLU A 35 -5.87 -2.67 -10.03
C GLU A 35 -6.73 -1.92 -9.01
N ALA A 36 -6.76 -2.39 -7.76
CA ALA A 36 -7.49 -1.73 -6.68
C ALA A 36 -6.93 -0.33 -6.38
N ILE A 37 -5.60 -0.21 -6.21
CA ILE A 37 -4.93 1.07 -5.93
C ILE A 37 -5.26 2.09 -7.04
N CYS A 38 -5.11 1.70 -8.31
CA CYS A 38 -5.37 2.59 -9.44
C CYS A 38 -6.85 2.90 -9.62
N ASP A 39 -7.75 1.96 -9.36
CA ASP A 39 -9.19 2.22 -9.43
C ASP A 39 -9.63 3.25 -8.39
N GLU A 40 -9.17 3.14 -7.14
CA GLU A 40 -9.48 4.12 -6.09
C GLU A 40 -8.84 5.49 -6.38
N ARG A 41 -7.59 5.48 -6.82
CA ARG A 41 -6.86 6.69 -7.21
C ARG A 41 -7.56 7.43 -8.34
N GLU A 42 -7.91 6.75 -9.44
CA GLU A 42 -8.57 7.40 -10.57
C GLU A 42 -10.00 7.84 -10.24
N LYS A 43 -10.73 7.09 -9.40
CA LYS A 43 -12.03 7.54 -8.87
C LYS A 43 -11.92 8.84 -8.07
N CYS A 44 -10.86 8.99 -7.26
CA CYS A 44 -10.62 10.23 -6.52
C CYS A 44 -10.42 11.43 -7.45
N TRP A 45 -9.86 11.15 -8.60
CA TRP A 45 -9.27 12.11 -9.50
C TRP A 45 -10.16 12.42 -10.72
N GLY A 46 -11.27 11.68 -10.87
CA GLY A 46 -12.15 11.80 -12.02
C GLY A 46 -11.55 11.23 -13.31
N GLY A 47 -10.59 10.31 -13.19
CA GLY A 47 -10.00 9.59 -14.32
C GLY A 47 -11.00 8.61 -14.96
N ASN A 48 -10.63 8.12 -16.14
CA ASN A 48 -11.39 7.11 -16.87
C ASN A 48 -10.64 5.76 -16.94
N ASP A 49 -11.22 4.78 -17.64
CA ASP A 49 -10.63 3.44 -17.76
C ASP A 49 -9.22 3.44 -18.36
N ALA A 50 -8.91 4.35 -19.28
CA ALA A 50 -7.58 4.45 -19.88
C ALA A 50 -6.55 5.03 -18.90
N ASP A 51 -6.97 5.97 -18.03
CA ASP A 51 -6.11 6.48 -16.96
C ASP A 51 -5.81 5.38 -15.95
N ARG A 52 -6.82 4.57 -15.59
CA ARG A 52 -6.64 3.41 -14.70
C ARG A 52 -5.68 2.39 -15.31
N GLU A 53 -5.86 2.03 -16.57
CA GLU A 53 -4.96 1.09 -17.27
C GLU A 53 -3.52 1.62 -17.33
N ALA A 54 -3.35 2.91 -17.64
CA ALA A 54 -2.03 3.55 -17.64
C ALA A 54 -1.39 3.54 -16.24
N CYS A 55 -2.17 3.76 -15.19
CA CYS A 55 -1.71 3.66 -13.81
C CYS A 55 -1.24 2.24 -13.45
N VAL A 56 -2.00 1.20 -13.84
CA VAL A 56 -1.63 -0.19 -13.58
C VAL A 56 -0.32 -0.54 -14.28
N VAL A 57 -0.22 -0.24 -15.59
CA VAL A 57 1.00 -0.50 -16.38
C VAL A 57 2.22 0.22 -15.78
N LEU A 58 2.03 1.44 -15.26
CA LEU A 58 3.10 2.18 -14.60
C LEU A 58 3.59 1.47 -13.33
N PHE A 59 2.68 1.03 -12.45
CA PHE A 59 3.08 0.33 -11.22
C PHE A 59 3.68 -1.05 -11.48
N GLU A 60 3.14 -1.82 -12.44
CA GLU A 60 3.76 -3.06 -12.89
C GLU A 60 5.19 -2.82 -13.41
N GLY A 61 5.39 -1.75 -14.18
CA GLY A 61 6.72 -1.36 -14.65
C GLY A 61 7.69 -1.00 -13.51
N TYR A 62 7.21 -0.35 -12.45
CA TYR A 62 8.04 -0.10 -11.27
C TYR A 62 8.34 -1.38 -10.47
N ALA A 63 7.37 -2.29 -10.36
CA ALA A 63 7.55 -3.59 -9.72
C ALA A 63 8.62 -4.42 -10.44
N ASP A 64 8.59 -4.43 -11.78
CA ASP A 64 9.60 -5.09 -12.61
C ASP A 64 11.01 -4.50 -12.37
N ILE A 65 11.13 -3.17 -12.36
CA ILE A 65 12.40 -2.49 -12.08
C ILE A 65 12.91 -2.82 -10.68
N ALA A 66 12.03 -2.78 -9.66
CA ALA A 66 12.38 -3.11 -8.29
C ALA A 66 12.86 -4.56 -8.18
N SER A 67 12.18 -5.49 -8.85
CA SER A 67 12.58 -6.90 -8.94
C SER A 67 13.96 -7.06 -9.60
N ASP A 68 14.22 -6.39 -10.72
CA ASP A 68 15.49 -6.47 -11.45
C ASP A 68 16.70 -6.00 -10.61
N ILE A 69 16.49 -5.06 -9.68
CA ILE A 69 17.54 -4.56 -8.77
C ILE A 69 17.57 -5.27 -7.41
N GLY A 70 16.70 -6.27 -7.18
CA GLY A 70 16.64 -7.04 -5.94
C GLY A 70 15.93 -6.35 -4.78
N CYS A 71 14.99 -5.45 -5.09
CA CYS A 71 14.18 -4.67 -4.14
C CYS A 71 12.67 -4.93 -4.25
N ALA A 72 12.27 -6.09 -4.78
CA ALA A 72 10.85 -6.45 -4.89
C ALA A 72 10.14 -6.44 -3.53
N ASP A 73 10.79 -6.93 -2.47
CA ASP A 73 10.20 -7.03 -1.14
C ASP A 73 9.94 -5.63 -0.53
N GLU A 74 10.90 -4.71 -0.64
CA GLU A 74 10.76 -3.33 -0.17
C GLU A 74 9.69 -2.57 -0.96
N PHE A 75 9.63 -2.80 -2.29
CA PHE A 75 8.61 -2.23 -3.16
C PHE A 75 7.21 -2.72 -2.77
N ASP A 76 7.02 -4.04 -2.67
CA ASP A 76 5.72 -4.62 -2.30
C ASP A 76 5.27 -4.13 -0.93
N THR A 77 6.18 -4.11 0.05
CA THR A 77 5.88 -3.63 1.40
C THR A 77 5.42 -2.17 1.40
N TYR A 78 6.09 -1.31 0.62
CA TYR A 78 5.72 0.09 0.50
C TYR A 78 4.35 0.28 -0.17
N PHE A 79 4.06 -0.43 -1.26
CA PHE A 79 2.80 -0.29 -1.97
C PHE A 79 1.61 -0.93 -1.25
N VAL A 80 1.82 -2.01 -0.50
CA VAL A 80 0.81 -2.56 0.42
C VAL A 80 0.50 -1.54 1.52
N CYS A 81 1.51 -0.87 2.08
CA CYS A 81 1.26 0.19 3.06
C CYS A 81 0.44 1.35 2.45
N GLN A 82 0.76 1.77 1.22
CA GLN A 82 -0.01 2.80 0.53
C GLN A 82 -1.46 2.38 0.31
N GLU A 83 -1.70 1.14 -0.15
CA GLU A 83 -3.05 0.58 -0.33
C GLU A 83 -3.89 0.68 0.94
N GLU A 84 -3.30 0.37 2.10
CA GLU A 84 -4.02 0.38 3.38
C GLU A 84 -4.29 1.79 3.94
N ASN A 85 -3.47 2.78 3.58
CA ASN A 85 -3.46 4.09 4.24
C ASN A 85 -3.90 5.26 3.35
N PHE A 86 -3.81 5.12 2.04
CA PHE A 86 -4.18 6.18 1.12
C PHE A 86 -5.68 6.21 0.94
N ALA A 87 -6.22 7.41 0.79
CA ALA A 87 -7.63 7.62 0.53
C ALA A 87 -7.82 8.91 -0.26
N CYS A 88 -8.99 9.04 -0.90
CA CYS A 88 -9.35 10.30 -1.51
C CYS A 88 -9.67 11.36 -0.45
N ARG A 89 -8.99 12.50 -0.54
CA ARG A 89 -9.12 13.61 0.41
C ARG A 89 -9.21 14.93 -0.33
N GLU A 90 -10.07 15.82 0.16
CA GLU A 90 -10.11 17.20 -0.30
C GLU A 90 -9.11 18.05 0.50
N VAL A 91 -8.18 18.70 -0.18
CA VAL A 91 -7.17 19.57 0.43
C VAL A 91 -7.40 20.99 -0.03
N ALA A 92 -7.43 21.93 0.91
CA ALA A 92 -7.53 23.35 0.57
C ALA A 92 -6.21 23.83 -0.02
N THR A 93 -6.25 24.45 -1.19
CA THR A 93 -5.05 25.01 -1.85
C THR A 93 -4.60 26.32 -1.21
N GLY A 94 -5.52 26.99 -0.50
CA GLY A 94 -5.32 28.34 0.03
C GLY A 94 -5.69 29.46 -0.95
N GLU A 95 -5.95 29.12 -2.21
CA GLU A 95 -6.41 30.08 -3.22
C GLU A 95 -7.88 30.45 -2.97
N PRO A 96 -8.21 31.75 -2.90
CA PRO A 96 -9.60 32.19 -2.71
C PRO A 96 -10.42 31.98 -3.99
N CYS A 97 -11.71 31.67 -3.82
CA CYS A 97 -12.62 31.47 -4.95
C CYS A 97 -14.04 31.97 -4.63
N MET A 98 -14.81 32.23 -5.68
CA MET A 98 -16.26 32.45 -5.59
C MET A 98 -17.05 31.34 -6.29
N VAL A 99 -16.48 30.76 -7.34
CA VAL A 99 -17.05 29.66 -8.13
C VAL A 99 -15.96 28.66 -8.52
N ASP A 100 -16.34 27.45 -8.92
CA ASP A 100 -15.39 26.38 -9.29
C ASP A 100 -14.44 26.78 -10.42
N THR A 101 -14.90 27.62 -11.36
CA THR A 101 -14.06 28.11 -12.47
C THR A 101 -12.96 29.08 -12.04
N ASP A 102 -13.00 29.59 -10.81
CA ASP A 102 -11.92 30.40 -10.25
C ASP A 102 -10.75 29.52 -9.77
N CYS A 103 -10.98 28.22 -9.63
CA CYS A 103 -9.96 27.25 -9.27
C CYS A 103 -9.27 26.76 -10.54
N ASP A 104 -8.14 27.39 -10.87
CA ASP A 104 -7.26 26.95 -11.95
C ASP A 104 -6.89 25.47 -11.79
N GLU A 105 -6.51 24.84 -12.91
CA GLU A 105 -5.89 23.51 -12.89
C GLU A 105 -4.56 23.62 -12.13
N GLY A 106 -4.55 23.25 -10.85
CA GLY A 106 -3.38 23.34 -9.98
C GLY A 106 -2.24 22.42 -10.42
N PHE A 107 -1.32 22.09 -9.51
CA PHE A 107 -0.19 21.19 -9.81
C PHE A 107 -0.64 19.80 -10.32
N SER A 108 -1.86 19.40 -9.95
CA SER A 108 -2.49 18.16 -10.37
C SER A 108 -3.00 18.17 -11.81
N GLY A 109 -3.07 19.33 -12.49
CA GLY A 109 -3.66 19.47 -13.82
C GLY A 109 -5.17 19.20 -13.85
N ARG A 110 -5.84 19.33 -12.70
CA ARG A 110 -7.25 18.98 -12.52
C ARG A 110 -8.05 20.19 -12.05
N PRO A 111 -9.32 20.34 -12.48
CA PRO A 111 -10.15 21.45 -12.04
C PRO A 111 -10.48 21.33 -10.54
N GLY A 112 -10.15 22.37 -9.77
CA GLY A 112 -10.51 22.43 -8.35
C GLY A 112 -12.01 22.73 -8.13
N ARG A 113 -12.50 22.52 -6.90
CA ARG A 113 -13.85 22.92 -6.47
C ARG A 113 -13.77 24.10 -5.52
N CYS A 114 -14.62 25.09 -5.70
CA CYS A 114 -14.76 26.17 -4.72
C CYS A 114 -15.62 25.72 -3.53
N SER A 115 -15.05 25.76 -2.33
CA SER A 115 -15.75 25.35 -1.10
C SER A 115 -15.40 26.30 0.04
N GLY A 116 -16.41 26.95 0.63
CA GLY A 116 -16.18 27.88 1.75
C GLY A 116 -15.34 29.11 1.38
N GLY A 117 -15.29 29.48 0.09
CA GLY A 117 -14.48 30.60 -0.41
C GLY A 117 -13.01 30.26 -0.65
N THR A 118 -12.65 28.97 -0.63
CA THR A 118 -11.30 28.48 -0.92
C THR A 118 -11.36 27.33 -1.91
N CYS A 119 -10.40 27.29 -2.84
CA CYS A 119 -10.25 26.19 -3.77
C CYS A 119 -9.82 24.92 -3.03
N MET A 120 -10.50 23.82 -3.36
CA MET A 120 -10.23 22.49 -2.87
C MET A 120 -9.77 21.62 -4.04
N GLU A 121 -8.74 20.81 -3.82
CA GLU A 121 -8.28 19.80 -4.76
C GLU A 121 -8.46 18.40 -4.17
N SER A 122 -8.87 17.45 -5.02
CA SER A 122 -8.93 16.04 -4.62
C SER A 122 -7.55 15.41 -4.77
N ASN A 123 -7.06 14.83 -3.69
CA ASN A 123 -5.76 14.18 -3.64
C ASN A 123 -5.89 12.77 -3.07
N TYR A 124 -5.19 11.81 -3.67
CA TYR A 124 -5.15 10.44 -3.19
C TYR A 124 -3.92 10.28 -2.32
N THR A 125 -4.09 10.40 -1.01
CA THR A 125 -2.97 10.52 -0.05
C THR A 125 -3.37 10.00 1.33
N PHE A 126 -2.39 9.81 2.21
CA PHE A 126 -2.61 9.48 3.62
C PHE A 126 -3.27 10.65 4.37
N ASP A 127 -3.67 10.42 5.62
CA ASP A 127 -4.27 11.50 6.42
C ASP A 127 -3.25 12.61 6.71
N LEU A 128 -3.40 13.76 6.06
CA LEU A 128 -2.54 14.92 6.30
C LEU A 128 -2.69 15.51 7.71
N ASN A 129 -3.74 15.13 8.45
CA ASN A 129 -3.89 15.49 9.86
C ASN A 129 -3.22 14.47 10.80
N ALA A 130 -2.81 13.30 10.30
CA ALA A 130 -1.92 12.44 11.05
C ALA A 130 -0.56 13.14 11.17
N GLN A 131 0.03 13.10 12.36
CA GLN A 131 1.29 13.81 12.64
C GLN A 131 2.50 13.22 11.89
N GLU A 132 2.37 12.01 11.33
CA GLU A 132 3.44 11.27 10.67
C GLU A 132 2.88 10.52 9.44
N ASN A 133 3.72 10.35 8.42
CA ASN A 133 3.40 9.51 7.26
C ASN A 133 3.38 8.05 7.72
N PRO A 134 2.24 7.33 7.63
CA PRO A 134 2.12 5.97 8.14
C PRO A 134 3.02 4.97 7.41
N CYS A 135 3.52 5.31 6.21
CA CYS A 135 4.38 4.47 5.38
C CYS A 135 5.82 4.99 5.31
N GLU A 136 6.23 5.90 6.19
CA GLU A 136 7.57 6.51 6.14
C GLU A 136 8.69 5.46 6.29
N ALA A 137 8.49 4.42 7.11
CA ALA A 137 9.52 3.41 7.32
C ALA A 137 9.74 2.53 6.07
N GLU A 138 8.65 2.18 5.40
CA GLU A 138 8.58 1.38 4.19
C GLU A 138 9.09 2.17 2.99
N GLU A 139 8.68 3.44 2.87
CA GLU A 139 9.19 4.39 1.88
C GLU A 139 10.71 4.53 1.99
N ASN A 140 11.22 4.81 3.20
CA ASN A 140 12.66 4.89 3.44
C ASN A 140 13.39 3.56 3.17
N ALA A 141 12.73 2.42 3.29
CA ALA A 141 13.31 1.13 2.94
C ALA A 141 13.43 0.98 1.43
N TYR A 142 12.38 1.32 0.69
CA TYR A 142 12.36 1.30 -0.77
C TYR A 142 13.30 2.34 -1.39
N GLU A 143 13.36 3.57 -0.86
CA GLU A 143 14.26 4.62 -1.37
C GLU A 143 15.74 4.25 -1.29
N ARG A 144 16.14 3.42 -0.31
CA ARG A 144 17.53 2.93 -0.19
C ARG A 144 17.97 2.05 -1.36
N CYS A 145 17.05 1.66 -2.24
CA CYS A 145 17.35 0.90 -3.45
C CYS A 145 17.92 1.74 -4.60
N PHE A 146 17.83 3.07 -4.54
CA PHE A 146 18.24 4.00 -5.61
C PHE A 146 19.24 5.06 -5.12
#